data_AF-A0A7X6WHC7-F1
#
_entry.id   AF-A0A7X6WHC7-F1
#
_cell.length_a   1.000
_cell.length_b   1.000
_cell.length_c   1.000
_cell.angle_alpha   90.00
_cell.angle_beta   90.00
_cell.angle_gamma   90.00
#
_symmetry.space_group_name_H-M   'P 1'
#
loop_
_entity.id
_entity.type
_entity.pdbx_description
1 polymer ?
#
loop_
_entity_poly.entity_id
_entity_poly.type
_entity_poly.pdbx_seq_one_letter_code
_entity_poly.pdbx_strand_id
1 'polypeptide(L)'
;MDMKNFTQRSQEKIMEAISLAMELNHSQVEPEHNLQTLLSDDTLQQLFDVLQQPIQQHRNYISNRIHQLPRVSNPTQPQLSQATMKAFSEATNFSKENKDKFVSTLSLYYGLISQISEYQETFNLRLPQIKKGIEDVLEGKTIDTPTAENQLGALKKYGRDLVEAVKEGKVDPVIGRDEEIRRVIQILSRKTKNNPVLIGEPGVGKTAIVEGLAWRIMRNDVPLSLQDKQLFELDMGALVAGAKYRGEFEERLKAVLNEVKEADGDIIIFIDELHNLIGAGKAEGSMDAANILKPMLARGELHCIGATTFNEYRQYIEKDKALERRFQRIQVDEPSIEDTISILRGLKDRYESYHGVQIKDTAIVAAANLSSRYITDRFLPDKAIDLIDEACAMVRVEMDSMPIELDEMTRKIRQLEIEEISLKEDQDDRTLDRRDEIKEELENLREQHNVLAHQWEVEKEALDQSKANKENLEKAKLQLEQAQNDA
;
A
#
# COMPACT_ATOMS: atom_id res chain seq x y z
N MET A 1 31.04 22.25 -14.41
CA MET A 1 29.88 21.33 -14.39
C MET A 1 28.65 22.18 -14.63
N ASP A 2 27.84 21.86 -15.64
CA ASP A 2 26.60 22.58 -15.92
C ASP A 2 25.43 21.77 -15.32
N MET A 3 24.74 22.34 -14.33
CA MET A 3 23.60 21.67 -13.69
C MET A 3 22.44 21.42 -14.64
N LYS A 4 22.39 22.12 -15.77
CA LYS A 4 21.38 21.88 -16.82
C LYS A 4 21.49 20.50 -17.47
N ASN A 5 22.63 19.83 -17.35
CA ASN A 5 22.83 18.48 -17.88
C ASN A 5 22.34 17.38 -16.93
N PHE A 6 21.81 17.74 -15.76
CA PHE A 6 21.26 16.81 -14.78
C PHE A 6 19.74 16.79 -14.94
N THR A 7 19.13 15.63 -14.68
CA THR A 7 17.68 15.57 -14.53
C THR A 7 17.22 16.48 -13.39
N GLN A 8 15.95 16.89 -13.40
CA GLN A 8 15.38 17.70 -12.33
C GLN A 8 15.53 17.00 -10.98
N ARG A 9 15.30 15.69 -10.94
CA ARG A 9 15.41 14.87 -9.72
C ARG A 9 16.84 14.79 -9.20
N SER A 10 17.83 14.65 -10.09
CA SER A 10 19.25 14.73 -9.72
C SER A 10 19.65 16.09 -9.17
N GLN A 11 19.16 17.18 -9.78
CA GLN A 11 19.42 18.54 -9.30
C GLN A 11 18.83 18.74 -7.90
N GLU A 12 17.60 18.28 -7.66
CA GLU A 12 16.95 18.31 -6.34
C GLU A 12 17.79 17.54 -5.30
N LYS A 13 18.26 16.33 -5.62
CA LYS A 13 19.07 15.51 -4.69
C LYS A 13 20.44 16.11 -4.37
N ILE A 14 21.07 16.78 -5.34
CA ILE A 14 22.31 17.53 -5.12
C ILE A 14 22.06 18.73 -4.19
N MET A 15 20.96 19.46 -4.38
CA MET A 15 20.59 20.58 -3.52
C MET A 15 20.27 20.12 -2.09
N GLU A 16 19.56 19.00 -1.94
CA GLU A 16 19.35 18.36 -0.63
C GLU A 16 20.69 17.98 0.03
N ALA A 17 21.67 17.47 -0.73
CA ALA A 17 22.97 17.08 -0.18
C ALA A 17 23.78 18.29 0.29
N ILE A 18 23.68 19.42 -0.42
CA ILE A 18 24.28 20.71 -0.01
C ILE A 18 23.64 21.18 1.30
N SER A 19 22.31 21.13 1.40
CA SER A 19 21.58 21.49 2.62
C SER A 19 21.96 20.58 3.79
N LEU A 20 22.06 19.26 3.57
CA LEU A 20 22.47 18.29 4.59
C LEU A 20 23.88 18.58 5.12
N ALA A 21 24.84 18.87 4.24
CA ALA A 21 26.19 19.25 4.64
C ALA A 21 26.19 20.54 5.49
N MET A 22 25.34 21.50 5.13
CA MET A 22 25.18 22.75 5.86
C MET A 22 24.56 22.53 7.26
N GLU A 23 23.49 21.74 7.36
CA GLU A 23 22.83 21.38 8.62
C GLU A 23 23.77 20.67 9.60
N LEU A 24 24.63 19.80 9.08
CA LEU A 24 25.61 19.05 9.87
C LEU A 24 26.91 19.83 10.14
N ASN A 25 26.99 21.08 9.68
CA ASN A 25 28.15 21.96 9.81
C ASN A 25 29.42 21.36 9.20
N HIS A 26 29.32 20.75 8.02
CA HIS A 26 30.47 20.30 7.24
C HIS A 26 30.88 21.40 6.24
N SER A 27 32.19 21.63 6.08
CA SER A 27 32.71 22.66 5.18
C SER A 27 32.67 22.27 3.71
N GLN A 28 32.58 20.97 3.42
CA GLN A 28 32.53 20.41 2.08
C GLN A 28 31.38 19.42 1.94
N VAL A 29 30.80 19.39 0.74
CA VAL A 29 29.85 18.36 0.34
C VAL A 29 30.63 17.16 -0.15
N GLU A 30 30.76 16.17 0.72
CA GLU A 30 31.36 14.87 0.42
C GLU A 30 30.41 13.89 -0.31
N PRO A 31 30.95 12.84 -0.96
CA PRO A 31 30.15 11.80 -1.62
C PRO A 31 29.10 11.18 -0.71
N GLU A 32 29.39 11.03 0.58
CA GLU A 32 28.48 10.47 1.58
C GLU A 32 27.18 11.29 1.70
N HIS A 33 27.23 12.62 1.65
CA HIS A 33 26.03 13.46 1.70
C HIS A 33 25.11 13.21 0.50
N ASN A 34 25.71 13.08 -0.68
CA ASN A 34 24.96 12.81 -1.91
C ASN A 34 24.39 11.39 -1.89
N LEU A 35 25.15 10.40 -1.40
CA LEU A 35 24.63 9.04 -1.24
C LEU A 35 23.47 9.01 -0.24
N GLN A 36 23.52 9.74 0.86
CA GLN A 36 22.44 9.76 1.83
C GLN A 36 21.13 10.29 1.24
N THR A 37 21.18 11.35 0.43
CA THR A 37 20.00 11.90 -0.22
C THR A 37 19.50 11.01 -1.35
N LEU A 38 20.41 10.46 -2.17
CA LEU A 38 20.07 9.52 -3.25
C LEU A 38 19.50 8.21 -2.74
N LEU A 39 20.04 7.64 -1.66
CA LEU A 39 19.52 6.39 -1.07
C LEU A 39 18.10 6.56 -0.53
N SER A 40 17.65 7.79 -0.30
CA SER A 40 16.28 8.11 0.11
C SER A 40 15.33 8.31 -1.08
N ASP A 41 15.82 8.18 -2.32
CA ASP A 41 15.04 8.32 -3.55
C ASP A 41 14.42 6.99 -4.01
N ASP A 42 13.17 7.02 -4.47
CA ASP A 42 12.45 5.83 -4.96
C ASP A 42 13.13 5.16 -6.15
N THR A 43 13.82 5.93 -7.00
CA THR A 43 14.55 5.39 -8.18
C THR A 43 15.70 4.50 -7.72
N LEU A 44 16.35 4.85 -6.60
CA LEU A 44 17.40 4.03 -6.01
C LEU A 44 16.81 2.83 -5.26
N GLN A 45 15.64 2.97 -4.64
CA GLN A 45 14.94 1.83 -4.05
C GLN A 45 14.78 0.68 -5.08
N GLN A 46 14.31 1.00 -6.29
CA GLN A 46 14.17 0.03 -7.38
C GLN A 46 15.49 -0.65 -7.76
N LEU A 47 16.59 0.11 -7.83
CA LEU A 47 17.92 -0.46 -8.09
C LEU A 47 18.34 -1.46 -7.01
N PHE A 48 18.09 -1.13 -5.74
CA PHE A 48 18.44 -2.01 -4.62
C PHE A 48 17.58 -3.27 -4.57
N ASP A 49 16.32 -3.20 -4.99
CA ASP A 49 15.44 -4.36 -5.13
C ASP A 49 15.98 -5.32 -6.21
N VAL A 50 16.42 -4.80 -7.36
CA VAL A 50 17.07 -5.58 -8.43
C VAL A 50 18.40 -6.19 -7.96
N LEU A 51 19.20 -5.43 -7.22
CA LEU A 51 20.45 -5.90 -6.63
C LEU A 51 20.24 -6.89 -5.47
N GLN A 52 19.00 -7.08 -5.01
CA GLN A 52 18.62 -7.91 -3.86
C GLN A 52 19.38 -7.53 -2.58
N GLN A 53 19.59 -6.22 -2.35
CA GLN A 53 20.26 -5.72 -1.15
C GLN A 53 19.34 -4.80 -0.32
N PRO A 54 19.33 -4.95 1.00
CA PRO A 54 18.48 -4.15 1.88
C PRO A 54 19.00 -2.71 1.99
N ILE A 55 18.44 -1.80 1.20
CA ILE A 55 18.84 -0.37 1.12
C ILE A 55 18.93 0.33 2.49
N GLN A 56 18.13 -0.09 3.47
CA GLN A 56 18.16 0.49 4.82
C GLN A 56 19.50 0.26 5.52
N GLN A 57 20.18 -0.86 5.27
CA GLN A 57 21.53 -1.10 5.80
C GLN A 57 22.53 -0.11 5.21
N HIS A 58 22.40 0.20 3.92
CA HIS A 58 23.24 1.18 3.23
C HIS A 58 23.00 2.60 3.76
N ARG A 59 21.75 2.99 3.98
CA ARG A 59 21.39 4.27 4.60
C ARG A 59 22.02 4.42 5.99
N ASN A 60 21.90 3.39 6.82
CA ASN A 60 22.46 3.41 8.17
C ASN A 60 23.99 3.51 8.16
N TYR A 61 24.65 2.76 7.26
CA TYR A 61 26.10 2.82 7.09
C TYR A 61 26.59 4.21 6.67
N ILE A 62 25.96 4.81 5.64
CA ILE A 62 26.33 6.15 5.17
C ILE A 62 26.06 7.21 6.24
N SER A 63 24.90 7.15 6.91
CA SER A 63 24.58 8.07 8.01
C SER A 63 25.64 8.05 9.11
N ASN A 64 26.13 6.87 9.50
CA ASN A 64 27.21 6.74 10.48
C ASN A 64 28.51 7.39 10.00
N ARG A 65 28.89 7.21 8.73
CA ARG A 65 30.09 7.85 8.16
C ARG A 65 29.96 9.37 8.13
N ILE A 66 28.80 9.89 7.73
CA ILE A 66 28.55 11.34 7.72
C ILE A 66 28.77 11.93 9.10
N HIS A 67 28.30 11.27 10.17
CA HIS A 67 28.49 11.77 11.53
C HIS A 67 29.94 11.74 12.03
N GLN A 68 30.83 10.98 11.38
CA GLN A 68 32.26 10.94 11.67
C GLN A 68 33.06 12.03 10.93
N LEU A 69 32.43 12.74 9.98
CA LEU A 69 33.11 13.80 9.24
C LEU A 69 33.45 15.00 10.14
N PRO A 70 34.56 15.72 9.88
CA PRO A 70 34.93 16.91 10.63
C PRO A 70 33.88 18.02 10.52
N ARG A 71 33.51 18.61 11.66
CA ARG A 71 32.56 19.73 11.75
C ARG A 71 33.28 21.06 11.94
N VAL A 72 32.73 22.12 11.36
CA VAL A 72 33.22 23.50 11.50
C VAL A 72 32.32 24.33 12.41
N SER A 73 32.91 25.19 13.23
CA SER A 73 32.16 26.01 14.20
C SER A 73 31.43 27.20 13.57
N ASN A 74 31.89 27.69 12.42
CA ASN A 74 31.28 28.80 11.67
C ASN A 74 30.97 28.32 10.25
N PRO A 75 29.81 27.70 10.01
CA PRO A 75 29.46 27.15 8.71
C PRO A 75 29.29 28.28 7.68
N THR A 76 30.14 28.27 6.64
CA THR A 76 29.89 28.99 5.39
C THR A 76 29.17 28.06 4.41
N GLN A 77 28.69 28.58 3.28
CA GLN A 77 28.13 27.72 2.23
C GLN A 77 29.14 26.63 1.83
N PRO A 78 28.80 25.34 1.96
CA PRO A 78 29.75 24.26 1.71
C PRO A 78 30.09 24.16 0.22
N GLN A 79 31.35 23.89 -0.09
CA GLN A 79 31.81 23.66 -1.46
C GLN A 79 31.83 22.18 -1.79
N LEU A 80 31.71 21.79 -3.06
CA LEU A 80 31.87 20.39 -3.45
C LEU A 80 33.31 19.94 -3.18
N SER A 81 33.50 18.79 -2.54
CA SER A 81 34.83 18.20 -2.35
C SER A 81 35.41 17.73 -3.68
N GLN A 82 36.73 17.51 -3.73
CA GLN A 82 37.38 16.95 -4.93
C GLN A 82 36.83 15.57 -5.29
N ALA A 83 36.52 14.76 -4.28
CA ALA A 83 35.90 13.44 -4.46
C ALA A 83 34.52 13.57 -5.10
N THR A 84 33.67 14.48 -4.61
CA THR A 84 32.34 14.73 -5.20
C THR A 84 32.42 15.25 -6.63
N MET A 85 33.34 16.17 -6.93
CA MET A 85 33.54 16.64 -8.31
C MET A 85 33.98 15.51 -9.25
N LYS A 86 34.85 14.61 -8.77
CA LYS A 86 35.28 13.44 -9.54
C LYS A 86 34.13 12.45 -9.75
N ALA A 87 33.33 12.19 -8.72
CA ALA A 87 32.13 11.36 -8.80
C ALA A 87 31.14 11.86 -9.86
N PHE A 88 30.87 13.18 -9.87
CA PHE A 88 29.97 13.78 -10.84
C PHE A 88 30.49 13.73 -12.28
N SER A 89 31.81 13.84 -12.45
CA SER A 89 32.46 13.64 -13.75
C SER A 89 32.29 12.19 -14.23
N GLU A 90 32.47 11.21 -13.34
CA GLU A 90 32.28 9.79 -13.67
C GLU A 90 30.81 9.46 -13.98
N ALA A 91 29.86 10.02 -13.23
CA ALA A 91 28.43 9.94 -13.53
C ALA A 91 28.10 10.51 -14.93
N THR A 92 28.73 11.63 -15.30
CA THR A 92 28.57 12.24 -16.63
C THR A 92 29.12 11.34 -17.74
N ASN A 93 30.26 10.69 -17.50
CA ASN A 93 30.84 9.77 -18.47
C ASN A 93 29.98 8.50 -18.62
N PHE A 94 29.51 7.94 -17.51
CA PHE A 94 28.61 6.78 -17.51
C PHE A 94 27.31 7.07 -18.27
N SER A 95 26.70 8.23 -18.06
CA SER A 95 25.50 8.65 -18.80
C SER A 95 25.76 8.71 -20.32
N LYS A 96 26.92 9.22 -20.74
CA LYS A 96 27.31 9.23 -22.16
C LYS A 96 27.55 7.84 -22.73
N GLU A 97 28.13 6.93 -21.96
CA GLU A 97 28.32 5.52 -22.36
C GLU A 97 26.97 4.84 -22.62
N ASN A 98 25.96 5.14 -21.79
CA ASN A 98 24.60 4.64 -21.93
C ASN A 98 23.75 5.43 -22.95
N LYS A 99 24.35 6.44 -23.61
CA LYS A 99 23.70 7.33 -24.59
C LYS A 99 22.57 8.20 -24.01
N ASP A 100 22.60 8.45 -22.71
CA ASP A 100 21.69 9.35 -22.03
C ASP A 100 22.04 10.82 -22.34
N LYS A 101 21.02 11.69 -22.46
CA LYS A 101 21.22 13.14 -22.61
C LYS A 101 21.40 13.85 -21.28
N PHE A 102 20.80 13.33 -20.21
CA PHE A 102 20.87 13.89 -18.87
C PHE A 102 21.48 12.89 -17.88
N VAL A 103 22.19 13.41 -16.88
CA VAL A 103 22.70 12.62 -15.76
C VAL A 103 21.58 12.40 -14.75
N SER A 104 21.21 11.14 -14.55
CA SER A 104 20.16 10.66 -13.63
C SER A 104 20.71 10.38 -12.22
N THR A 105 19.80 10.12 -11.28
CA THR A 105 20.13 9.69 -9.91
C THR A 105 20.88 8.36 -9.91
N LEU A 106 20.52 7.45 -10.84
CA LEU A 106 21.22 6.18 -11.05
C LEU A 106 22.66 6.40 -11.52
N SER A 107 22.88 7.28 -12.49
CA SER A 107 24.22 7.64 -12.97
C SER A 107 25.04 8.34 -11.90
N LEU A 108 24.42 9.22 -11.11
CA LEU A 108 25.04 9.87 -9.95
C LEU A 108 25.50 8.84 -8.91
N TYR A 109 24.64 7.89 -8.57
CA TYR A 109 24.97 6.81 -7.64
C TYR A 109 26.15 5.97 -8.14
N TYR A 110 26.16 5.59 -9.42
CA TYR A 110 27.30 4.89 -10.03
C TYR A 110 28.61 5.66 -9.86
N GLY A 111 28.60 6.96 -10.17
CA GLY A 111 29.78 7.83 -10.03
C GLY A 111 30.19 8.10 -8.58
N LEU A 112 29.27 8.06 -7.62
CA LEU A 112 29.59 8.24 -6.20
C LEU A 112 30.23 7.00 -5.60
N ILE A 113 29.69 5.81 -5.90
CA ILE A 113 30.23 4.56 -5.37
C ILE A 113 31.64 4.29 -5.87
N SER A 114 31.96 4.69 -7.11
CA SER A 114 33.31 4.53 -7.65
C SER A 114 34.38 5.31 -6.85
N GLN A 115 33.99 6.33 -6.06
CA GLN A 115 34.91 7.07 -5.20
C GLN A 115 35.04 6.50 -3.78
N ILE A 116 34.15 5.60 -3.36
CA ILE A 116 34.13 5.06 -1.99
C ILE A 116 34.41 3.55 -2.02
N SER A 117 35.69 3.18 -2.13
CA SER A 117 36.12 1.77 -2.21
C SER A 117 35.68 0.95 -0.99
N GLU A 118 35.74 1.53 0.20
CA GLU A 118 35.34 0.87 1.45
C GLU A 118 33.84 0.49 1.47
N TYR A 119 32.99 1.29 0.82
CA TYR A 119 31.56 0.99 0.69
C TYR A 119 31.34 -0.21 -0.23
N GLN A 120 32.07 -0.28 -1.35
CA GLN A 120 32.03 -1.43 -2.26
C GLN A 120 32.47 -2.72 -1.57
N GLU A 121 33.53 -2.66 -0.76
CA GLU A 121 34.02 -3.80 0.02
C GLU A 121 33.03 -4.26 1.08
N THR A 122 32.47 -3.31 1.85
CA THR A 122 31.53 -3.62 2.96
C THR A 122 30.28 -4.34 2.47
N PHE A 123 29.73 -3.91 1.34
CA PHE A 123 28.49 -4.47 0.79
C PHE A 123 28.70 -5.46 -0.35
N ASN A 124 29.96 -5.79 -0.67
CA ASN A 124 30.33 -6.64 -1.82
C ASN A 124 29.68 -6.17 -3.14
N LEU A 125 29.56 -4.85 -3.32
CA LEU A 125 28.96 -4.21 -4.49
C LEU A 125 30.04 -3.85 -5.49
N ARG A 126 30.08 -4.53 -6.64
CA ARG A 126 31.04 -4.23 -7.71
C ARG A 126 30.40 -3.34 -8.78
N LEU A 127 31.17 -2.40 -9.34
CA LEU A 127 30.70 -1.53 -10.42
C LEU A 127 30.02 -2.26 -11.60
N PRO A 128 30.49 -3.43 -12.07
CA PRO A 128 29.79 -4.19 -13.12
C PRO A 128 28.39 -4.68 -12.70
N GLN A 129 28.20 -5.03 -11.43
CA GLN A 129 26.89 -5.45 -10.92
C GLN A 129 25.93 -4.26 -10.85
N ILE A 130 26.42 -3.11 -10.37
CA ILE A 130 25.64 -1.87 -10.33
C ILE A 130 25.26 -1.45 -11.75
N LYS A 131 26.21 -1.50 -12.70
CA LYS A 131 25.93 -1.19 -14.10
C LYS A 131 24.81 -2.07 -14.66
N LYS A 132 24.89 -3.39 -14.45
CA LYS A 132 23.84 -4.31 -14.87
C LYS A 132 22.50 -4.02 -14.18
N GLY A 133 22.51 -3.77 -12.88
CA GLY A 133 21.28 -3.40 -12.15
C GLY A 133 20.66 -2.10 -12.67
N ILE A 134 21.46 -1.11 -13.05
CA ILE A 134 20.97 0.12 -13.68
C ILE A 134 20.38 -0.18 -15.06
N GLU A 135 21.02 -1.03 -15.87
CA GLU A 135 20.48 -1.48 -17.16
C GLU A 135 19.13 -2.20 -16.99
N ASP A 136 19.02 -3.04 -15.95
CA ASP A 136 17.78 -3.77 -15.60
C ASP A 136 16.68 -2.81 -15.12
N VAL A 137 16.98 -1.78 -14.33
CA VAL A 137 16.01 -0.75 -13.90
C VAL A 137 15.54 0.13 -15.06
N LEU A 138 16.45 0.45 -15.98
CA LEU A 138 16.12 1.27 -17.14
C LEU A 138 15.32 0.48 -18.19
N GLU A 139 15.40 -0.85 -18.20
CA GLU A 139 14.70 -1.72 -19.15
C GLU A 139 14.93 -1.28 -20.62
N GLY A 140 16.13 -0.77 -20.92
CA GLY A 140 16.48 -0.26 -22.25
C GLY A 140 16.00 1.16 -22.56
N LYS A 141 15.36 1.87 -21.61
CA LYS A 141 14.98 3.29 -21.72
C LYS A 141 16.20 4.20 -21.53
N THR A 142 16.20 5.33 -22.23
CA THR A 142 17.22 6.37 -22.15
C THR A 142 16.72 7.60 -21.39
N ILE A 143 17.60 8.26 -20.65
CA ILE A 143 17.31 9.48 -19.91
C ILE A 143 17.48 10.69 -20.84
N ASP A 144 16.44 10.91 -21.65
CA ASP A 144 16.44 11.91 -22.73
C ASP A 144 15.80 13.25 -22.38
N THR A 145 15.07 13.33 -21.27
CA THR A 145 14.40 14.54 -20.80
C THR A 145 14.76 14.85 -19.34
N PRO A 146 14.64 16.12 -18.89
CA PRO A 146 14.89 16.47 -17.49
C PRO A 146 14.00 15.72 -16.49
N THR A 147 12.81 15.28 -16.90
CA THR A 147 11.82 14.56 -16.07
C THR A 147 11.78 13.05 -16.33
N ALA A 148 12.69 12.49 -17.13
CA ALA A 148 12.63 11.07 -17.56
C ALA A 148 12.55 10.08 -16.39
N GLU A 149 13.20 10.35 -15.27
CA GLU A 149 13.18 9.48 -14.08
C GLU A 149 11.80 9.39 -13.41
N ASN A 150 10.93 10.38 -13.60
CA ASN A 150 9.56 10.31 -13.10
C ASN A 150 8.73 9.23 -13.82
N GLN A 151 9.19 8.81 -15.00
CA GLN A 151 8.51 7.81 -15.83
C GLN A 151 8.99 6.38 -15.53
N LEU A 152 10.03 6.20 -14.71
CA LEU A 152 10.55 4.89 -14.33
C LEU A 152 9.65 4.22 -13.28
N GLY A 153 9.16 3.02 -13.61
CA GLY A 153 8.25 2.21 -12.78
C GLY A 153 6.99 2.96 -12.36
N ALA A 154 6.39 3.72 -13.28
CA ALA A 154 5.22 4.55 -13.00
C ALA A 154 4.02 3.68 -12.60
N LEU A 155 3.86 2.51 -13.21
CA LEU A 155 2.80 1.55 -12.92
C LEU A 155 2.86 1.03 -11.48
N LYS A 156 4.06 0.76 -10.95
CA LYS A 156 4.25 0.35 -9.54
C LYS A 156 4.08 1.51 -8.55
N LYS A 157 4.36 2.75 -8.97
CA LYS A 157 4.19 3.96 -8.13
C LYS A 157 2.74 4.41 -8.03
N TYR A 158 1.99 4.27 -9.12
CA TYR A 158 0.63 4.79 -9.27
C TYR A 158 -0.42 3.70 -9.46
N GLY A 159 -0.04 2.45 -9.21
CA GLY A 159 -0.94 1.31 -9.32
C GLY A 159 -0.51 0.16 -8.43
N ARG A 160 -1.45 -0.76 -8.24
CA ARG A 160 -1.31 -1.95 -7.41
C ARG A 160 -1.46 -3.19 -8.27
N ASP A 161 -0.46 -4.07 -8.26
CA ASP A 161 -0.56 -5.37 -8.92
C ASP A 161 -1.50 -6.28 -8.10
N LEU A 162 -2.69 -6.55 -8.64
CA LEU A 162 -3.69 -7.38 -7.99
C LEU A 162 -3.34 -8.86 -8.04
N VAL A 163 -2.64 -9.32 -9.09
CA VAL A 163 -2.20 -10.73 -9.18
C VAL A 163 -1.14 -10.99 -8.14
N GLU A 164 -0.19 -10.07 -7.98
CA GLU A 164 0.83 -10.16 -6.93
C GLU A 164 0.21 -10.03 -5.54
N ALA A 165 -0.74 -9.12 -5.33
CA ALA A 165 -1.44 -8.98 -4.06
C ALA A 165 -2.22 -10.25 -3.66
N VAL A 166 -2.78 -10.98 -4.64
CA VAL A 166 -3.38 -12.30 -4.41
C VAL A 166 -2.33 -13.32 -3.97
N LYS A 167 -1.18 -13.38 -4.66
CA LYS A 167 -0.08 -14.27 -4.25
C LYS A 167 0.39 -13.96 -2.83
N GLU A 168 0.49 -12.69 -2.46
CA GLU A 168 0.87 -12.28 -1.11
C GLU A 168 -0.23 -12.53 -0.04
N GLY A 169 -1.43 -12.98 -0.44
CA GLY A 169 -2.56 -13.22 0.46
C GLY A 169 -3.28 -11.96 0.93
N LYS A 170 -2.97 -10.80 0.34
CA LYS A 170 -3.53 -9.49 0.72
C LYS A 170 -4.91 -9.21 0.13
N VAL A 171 -5.40 -10.10 -0.73
CA VAL A 171 -6.72 -10.02 -1.37
C VAL A 171 -7.61 -11.11 -0.78
N ASP A 172 -8.84 -10.74 -0.45
CA ASP A 172 -9.83 -11.66 0.11
C ASP A 172 -10.38 -12.62 -0.95
N PRO A 173 -10.88 -13.80 -0.56
CA PRO A 173 -11.54 -14.70 -1.49
C PRO A 173 -12.83 -14.07 -2.01
N VAL A 174 -13.12 -14.30 -3.29
CA VAL A 174 -14.32 -13.77 -3.95
C VAL A 174 -15.36 -14.86 -4.06
N ILE A 175 -16.56 -14.60 -3.52
CA ILE A 175 -17.67 -15.57 -3.45
C ILE A 175 -18.85 -15.06 -4.28
N GLY A 176 -19.49 -15.94 -5.05
CA GLY A 176 -20.77 -15.66 -5.70
C GLY A 176 -20.71 -14.71 -6.90
N ARG A 177 -19.54 -14.50 -7.52
CA ARG A 177 -19.35 -13.61 -8.69
C ARG A 177 -18.79 -14.32 -9.93
N ASP A 178 -18.98 -15.64 -10.01
CA ASP A 178 -18.40 -16.46 -11.09
C ASP A 178 -18.92 -16.10 -12.48
N GLU A 179 -20.19 -15.70 -12.61
CA GLU A 179 -20.77 -15.34 -13.90
C GLU A 179 -20.20 -14.02 -14.43
N GLU A 180 -20.08 -13.01 -13.57
CA GLU A 180 -19.49 -11.72 -13.89
C GLU A 180 -18.01 -11.86 -14.22
N ILE A 181 -17.24 -12.61 -13.43
CA ILE A 181 -15.82 -12.87 -13.69
C ILE A 181 -15.65 -13.61 -15.03
N ARG A 182 -16.45 -14.66 -15.28
CA ARG A 182 -16.44 -15.37 -16.57
C ARG A 182 -16.80 -14.43 -17.72
N ARG A 183 -17.72 -13.50 -17.50
CA ARG A 183 -18.11 -12.50 -18.50
C ARG A 183 -16.98 -11.51 -18.78
N VAL A 184 -16.25 -11.07 -17.76
CA VAL A 184 -15.04 -10.24 -17.91
C VAL A 184 -14.00 -10.96 -18.76
N ILE A 185 -13.68 -12.22 -18.44
CA ILE A 185 -12.73 -13.06 -19.20
C ILE A 185 -13.13 -13.17 -20.67
N GLN A 186 -14.42 -13.45 -20.92
CA GLN A 186 -14.95 -13.54 -22.29
C GLN A 186 -14.76 -12.24 -23.05
N ILE A 187 -15.00 -11.09 -22.42
CA ILE A 187 -14.90 -9.78 -23.05
C ILE A 187 -13.45 -9.43 -23.36
N LEU A 188 -12.54 -9.60 -22.41
CA LEU A 188 -11.11 -9.33 -22.60
C LEU A 188 -10.52 -10.17 -23.75
N SER A 189 -11.07 -11.36 -23.98
CA SER A 189 -10.64 -12.25 -25.07
C SER A 189 -11.23 -11.90 -26.45
N ARG A 190 -12.06 -10.85 -26.57
CA ARG A 190 -12.66 -10.45 -27.86
C ARG A 190 -11.67 -9.64 -28.70
N LYS A 191 -11.84 -9.68 -30.02
CA LYS A 191 -11.12 -8.79 -30.95
C LYS A 191 -11.60 -7.33 -30.92
N THR A 192 -12.87 -7.11 -30.60
CA THR A 192 -13.50 -5.77 -30.59
C THR A 192 -14.44 -5.66 -29.40
N LYS A 193 -14.58 -4.45 -28.84
CA LYS A 193 -15.31 -4.22 -27.57
C LYS A 193 -14.77 -5.14 -26.47
N ASN A 194 -13.46 -5.12 -26.32
CA ASN A 194 -12.69 -5.99 -25.45
C ASN A 194 -12.34 -5.34 -24.10
N ASN A 195 -12.85 -4.14 -23.84
CA ASN A 195 -12.70 -3.47 -22.55
C ASN A 195 -14.02 -3.62 -21.77
N PRO A 196 -14.10 -4.46 -20.74
CA PRO A 196 -15.31 -4.57 -19.93
C PRO A 196 -15.50 -3.33 -19.04
N VAL A 197 -16.75 -2.93 -18.83
CA VAL A 197 -17.13 -1.92 -17.84
C VAL A 197 -18.17 -2.52 -16.90
N LEU A 198 -17.79 -2.64 -15.63
CA LEU A 198 -18.64 -3.05 -14.52
C LEU A 198 -19.52 -1.87 -14.12
N ILE A 199 -20.84 -2.04 -14.28
CA ILE A 199 -21.84 -1.01 -14.00
C ILE A 199 -22.71 -1.50 -12.86
N GLY A 200 -22.68 -0.78 -11.75
CA GLY A 200 -23.46 -1.09 -10.56
C GLY A 200 -23.34 0.02 -9.53
N GLU A 201 -24.19 -0.01 -8.51
CA GLU A 201 -24.14 0.96 -7.42
C GLU A 201 -22.86 0.78 -6.57
N PRO A 202 -22.44 1.78 -5.78
CA PRO A 202 -21.33 1.64 -4.84
C PRO A 202 -21.61 0.52 -3.82
N GLY A 203 -20.59 -0.26 -3.47
CA GLY A 203 -20.70 -1.32 -2.45
C GLY A 203 -21.21 -2.68 -2.95
N VAL A 204 -21.63 -2.82 -4.22
CA VAL A 204 -22.10 -4.12 -4.75
C VAL A 204 -20.99 -5.15 -5.02
N GLY A 205 -19.71 -4.77 -4.89
CA GLY A 205 -18.57 -5.65 -5.14
C GLY A 205 -18.02 -5.61 -6.58
N LYS A 206 -17.99 -4.42 -7.22
CA LYS A 206 -17.34 -4.25 -8.54
C LYS A 206 -15.85 -4.56 -8.49
N THR A 207 -15.13 -4.03 -7.49
CA THR A 207 -13.71 -4.32 -7.27
C THR A 207 -13.46 -5.80 -6.97
N ALA A 208 -14.35 -6.43 -6.20
CA ALA A 208 -14.27 -7.87 -5.91
C ALA A 208 -14.34 -8.74 -7.19
N ILE A 209 -15.05 -8.33 -8.25
CA ILE A 209 -15.04 -9.06 -9.53
C ILE A 209 -13.65 -9.01 -10.18
N VAL A 210 -12.95 -7.89 -10.05
CA VAL A 210 -11.60 -7.69 -10.61
C VAL A 210 -10.56 -8.45 -9.80
N GLU A 211 -10.66 -8.40 -8.47
CA GLU A 211 -9.87 -9.24 -7.56
C GLU A 211 -10.11 -10.74 -7.84
N GLY A 212 -11.35 -11.12 -8.15
CA GLY A 212 -11.71 -12.49 -8.52
C GLY A 212 -11.10 -12.91 -9.87
N LEU A 213 -10.92 -11.97 -10.80
CA LEU A 213 -10.13 -12.21 -12.01
C LEU A 213 -8.66 -12.42 -11.67
N ALA A 214 -8.08 -11.62 -10.76
CA ALA A 214 -6.69 -11.81 -10.31
C ALA A 214 -6.47 -13.20 -9.71
N TRP A 215 -7.40 -13.67 -8.88
CA TRP A 215 -7.43 -15.04 -8.35
C TRP A 215 -7.40 -16.10 -9.45
N ARG A 216 -8.23 -15.94 -10.49
CA ARG A 216 -8.26 -16.89 -11.61
C ARG A 216 -6.99 -16.87 -12.45
N ILE A 217 -6.39 -15.70 -12.66
CA ILE A 217 -5.09 -15.59 -13.35
C ILE A 217 -4.01 -16.32 -12.54
N MET A 218 -3.94 -16.06 -11.22
CA MET A 218 -2.98 -16.71 -10.32
C MET A 218 -3.13 -18.23 -10.27
N ARG A 219 -4.36 -18.74 -10.37
CA ARG A 219 -4.69 -20.18 -10.41
C ARG A 219 -4.61 -20.81 -11.80
N ASN A 220 -4.21 -20.05 -12.81
CA ASN A 220 -4.25 -20.48 -14.22
C ASN A 220 -5.65 -20.93 -14.70
N ASP A 221 -6.74 -20.52 -14.03
CA ASP A 221 -8.14 -20.75 -14.41
C ASP A 221 -8.65 -19.66 -15.38
N VAL A 222 -7.85 -19.40 -16.41
CA VAL A 222 -8.16 -18.46 -17.48
C VAL A 222 -7.69 -19.01 -18.83
N PRO A 223 -8.26 -18.54 -19.96
CA PRO A 223 -7.76 -18.89 -21.29
C PRO A 223 -6.28 -18.52 -21.46
N LEU A 224 -5.55 -19.24 -22.32
CA LEU A 224 -4.14 -18.97 -22.66
C LEU A 224 -3.85 -17.50 -22.98
N SER A 225 -4.82 -16.80 -23.59
CA SER A 225 -4.67 -15.38 -23.92
C SER A 225 -4.63 -14.45 -22.71
N LEU A 226 -4.98 -14.90 -21.51
CA LEU A 226 -4.97 -14.15 -20.25
C LEU A 226 -4.05 -14.77 -19.19
N GLN A 227 -3.46 -15.94 -19.47
CA GLN A 227 -2.46 -16.54 -18.59
C GLN A 227 -1.25 -15.61 -18.51
N ASP A 228 -0.64 -15.57 -17.32
CA ASP A 228 0.55 -14.76 -17.00
C ASP A 228 0.41 -13.23 -17.20
N LYS A 229 -0.78 -12.74 -17.58
CA LYS A 229 -1.01 -11.29 -17.66
C LYS A 229 -0.99 -10.66 -16.29
N GLN A 230 -0.46 -9.46 -16.22
CA GLN A 230 -0.52 -8.64 -15.01
C GLN A 230 -1.84 -7.86 -14.98
N LEU A 231 -2.42 -7.71 -13.79
CA LEU A 231 -3.64 -6.93 -13.57
C LEU A 231 -3.34 -5.83 -12.56
N PHE A 232 -3.30 -4.59 -13.04
CA PHE A 232 -2.97 -3.42 -12.21
C PHE A 232 -4.20 -2.58 -11.93
N GLU A 233 -4.50 -2.35 -10.66
CA GLU A 233 -5.45 -1.33 -10.23
C GLU A 233 -4.77 0.04 -10.22
N LEU A 234 -5.37 1.03 -10.89
CA LEU A 234 -4.86 2.39 -10.95
C LEU A 234 -5.26 3.18 -9.70
N ASP A 235 -4.29 3.72 -8.96
CA ASP A 235 -4.56 4.58 -7.81
C ASP A 235 -4.72 6.03 -8.25
N MET A 236 -5.98 6.44 -8.37
CA MET A 236 -6.35 7.81 -8.70
C MET A 236 -5.90 8.82 -7.64
N GLY A 237 -5.87 8.42 -6.36
CA GLY A 237 -5.40 9.25 -5.26
C GLY A 237 -3.90 9.54 -5.39
N ALA A 238 -3.09 8.52 -5.66
CA ALA A 238 -1.64 8.66 -5.85
C ALA A 238 -1.28 9.53 -7.07
N LEU A 239 -2.05 9.43 -8.16
CA LEU A 239 -1.84 10.27 -9.34
C LEU A 239 -2.09 11.76 -9.06
N VAL A 240 -3.09 12.07 -8.22
CA VAL A 240 -3.49 13.45 -7.87
C VAL A 240 -2.66 14.00 -6.71
N ALA A 241 -2.22 13.14 -5.78
CA ALA A 241 -1.49 13.54 -4.58
C ALA A 241 -0.21 14.31 -4.93
N GLY A 242 -0.05 15.50 -4.34
CA GLY A 242 1.13 16.34 -4.56
C GLY A 242 1.23 16.97 -5.95
N ALA A 243 0.23 16.81 -6.82
CA ALA A 243 0.18 17.55 -8.08
C ALA A 243 -0.23 19.01 -7.80
N LYS A 244 0.71 19.95 -7.97
CA LYS A 244 0.43 21.39 -7.82
C LYS A 244 -0.25 21.95 -9.06
N TYR A 245 -0.08 21.30 -10.19
CA TYR A 245 -0.59 21.73 -11.49
C TYR A 245 -1.23 20.56 -12.25
N ARG A 246 -2.29 20.83 -13.02
CA ARG A 246 -3.00 19.82 -13.84
C ARG A 246 -2.07 19.07 -14.80
N GLY A 247 -1.04 19.74 -15.33
CA GLY A 247 -0.08 19.13 -16.24
C GLY A 247 0.72 17.99 -15.62
N GLU A 248 0.99 18.04 -14.31
CA GLU A 248 1.73 16.98 -13.60
C GLU A 248 0.91 15.70 -13.51
N PHE A 249 -0.40 15.79 -13.25
CA PHE A 249 -1.31 14.65 -13.30
C PHE A 249 -1.32 13.99 -14.69
N GLU A 250 -1.45 14.79 -15.74
CA GLU A 250 -1.42 14.26 -17.11
C GLU A 250 -0.08 13.60 -17.47
N GLU A 251 1.04 14.17 -17.00
CA GLU A 251 2.37 13.59 -17.22
C GLU A 251 2.51 12.24 -16.51
N ARG A 252 2.05 12.14 -15.26
CA ARG A 252 2.04 10.88 -14.50
C ARG A 252 1.14 9.83 -15.16
N LEU A 253 -0.07 10.20 -15.56
CA LEU A 253 -0.98 9.28 -16.26
C LEU A 253 -0.40 8.84 -17.61
N LYS A 254 0.23 9.75 -18.37
CA LYS A 254 0.93 9.40 -19.61
C LYS A 254 2.07 8.42 -19.35
N ALA A 255 2.83 8.58 -18.27
CA ALA A 255 3.89 7.64 -17.91
C ALA A 255 3.34 6.23 -17.67
N VAL A 256 2.27 6.11 -16.86
CA VAL A 256 1.60 4.82 -16.61
C VAL A 256 1.08 4.19 -17.91
N LEU A 257 0.38 4.96 -18.73
CA LEU A 257 -0.18 4.46 -19.99
C LEU A 257 0.90 4.06 -21.00
N ASN A 258 2.02 4.80 -21.06
CA ASN A 258 3.15 4.44 -21.91
C ASN A 258 3.78 3.11 -21.50
N GLU A 259 3.92 2.85 -20.19
CA GLU A 259 4.41 1.56 -19.68
C GLU A 259 3.48 0.40 -20.09
N VAL A 260 2.16 0.60 -19.99
CA VAL A 260 1.19 -0.40 -20.47
C VAL A 260 1.22 -0.61 -21.97
N LYS A 261 1.47 0.45 -22.74
CA LYS A 261 1.65 0.36 -24.19
C LYS A 261 2.90 -0.42 -24.56
N GLU A 262 4.00 -0.20 -23.84
CA GLU A 262 5.28 -0.88 -24.08
C GLU A 262 5.21 -2.36 -23.73
N ALA A 263 4.35 -2.75 -22.78
CA ALA A 263 4.08 -4.14 -22.43
C ALA A 263 3.28 -4.93 -23.49
N ASP A 264 2.96 -4.34 -24.65
CA ASP A 264 2.32 -4.97 -25.81
C ASP A 264 1.13 -5.90 -25.49
N GLY A 265 0.32 -5.48 -24.52
CA GLY A 265 -0.89 -6.18 -24.10
C GLY A 265 -0.73 -7.15 -22.93
N ASP A 266 0.46 -7.34 -22.36
CA ASP A 266 0.67 -8.20 -21.19
C ASP A 266 0.07 -7.62 -19.90
N ILE A 267 -0.19 -6.31 -19.89
CA ILE A 267 -0.79 -5.61 -18.75
C ILE A 267 -2.25 -5.25 -19.02
N ILE A 268 -3.12 -5.57 -18.06
CA ILE A 268 -4.51 -5.12 -17.98
C ILE A 268 -4.60 -4.06 -16.88
N ILE A 269 -5.18 -2.90 -17.19
CA ILE A 269 -5.44 -1.86 -16.18
C ILE A 269 -6.88 -1.95 -15.69
N PHE A 270 -7.09 -2.02 -14.39
CA PHE A 270 -8.35 -1.72 -13.75
C PHE A 270 -8.41 -0.25 -13.34
N ILE A 271 -9.50 0.41 -13.73
CA ILE A 271 -9.77 1.81 -13.41
C ILE A 271 -11.10 1.85 -12.65
N ASP A 272 -11.03 1.98 -11.33
CA ASP A 272 -12.21 2.29 -10.55
C ASP A 272 -12.66 3.73 -10.83
N GLU A 273 -13.96 3.96 -10.71
CA GLU A 273 -14.60 5.23 -11.04
C GLU A 273 -14.16 5.78 -12.41
N LEU A 274 -14.21 4.95 -13.46
CA LEU A 274 -13.74 5.24 -14.82
C LEU A 274 -14.24 6.60 -15.36
N HIS A 275 -15.42 7.04 -14.93
CA HIS A 275 -16.00 8.33 -15.29
C HIS A 275 -15.15 9.53 -14.85
N ASN A 276 -14.36 9.43 -13.79
CA ASN A 276 -13.45 10.49 -13.33
C ASN A 276 -12.39 10.84 -14.36
N LEU A 277 -11.94 9.87 -15.16
CA LEU A 277 -10.97 10.10 -16.23
C LEU A 277 -11.61 10.64 -17.53
N ILE A 278 -12.90 10.40 -17.74
CA ILE A 278 -13.57 10.58 -19.04
C ILE A 278 -14.53 11.78 -19.05
N GLY A 279 -15.16 12.05 -17.91
CA GLY A 279 -16.37 12.86 -17.83
C GLY A 279 -16.23 14.17 -17.07
N ALA A 280 -15.09 14.39 -16.42
CA ALA A 280 -15.02 15.43 -15.44
C ALA A 280 -15.06 16.84 -16.09
N GLY A 281 -14.57 17.05 -17.32
CA GLY A 281 -14.33 18.36 -17.96
C GLY A 281 -15.48 19.38 -18.14
N LYS A 282 -16.68 19.17 -17.58
CA LYS A 282 -17.78 20.16 -17.58
C LYS A 282 -17.85 21.05 -16.33
N ALA A 283 -17.18 20.69 -15.25
CA ALA A 283 -16.99 21.56 -14.09
C ALA A 283 -15.67 22.35 -14.25
N GLU A 284 -15.65 23.62 -13.84
CA GLU A 284 -14.39 24.37 -13.72
C GLU A 284 -13.50 23.77 -12.62
N GLY A 285 -12.78 22.70 -12.93
CA GLY A 285 -11.98 22.01 -11.90
C GLY A 285 -11.32 20.72 -12.35
N SER A 286 -11.90 20.07 -13.35
CA SER A 286 -11.84 18.64 -13.48
C SER A 286 -10.89 18.11 -14.54
N MET A 287 -10.32 16.95 -14.24
CA MET A 287 -9.28 16.28 -15.03
C MET A 287 -9.92 15.52 -16.20
N ASP A 288 -9.68 15.94 -17.45
CA ASP A 288 -10.17 15.22 -18.63
C ASP A 288 -9.01 14.47 -19.31
N ALA A 289 -8.85 13.20 -18.97
CA ALA A 289 -7.89 12.30 -19.57
C ALA A 289 -8.43 11.57 -20.81
N ALA A 290 -9.67 11.85 -21.23
CA ALA A 290 -10.29 11.14 -22.36
C ALA A 290 -9.47 11.30 -23.65
N ASN A 291 -8.83 12.44 -23.84
CA ASN A 291 -7.98 12.71 -25.01
C ASN A 291 -6.73 11.83 -25.05
N ILE A 292 -6.24 11.37 -23.90
CA ILE A 292 -5.07 10.48 -23.79
C ILE A 292 -5.51 9.02 -23.99
N LEU A 293 -6.64 8.62 -23.39
CA LEU A 293 -7.13 7.25 -23.43
C LEU A 293 -7.72 6.85 -24.80
N LYS A 294 -8.50 7.74 -25.44
CA LYS A 294 -9.23 7.43 -26.68
C LYS A 294 -8.32 6.91 -27.82
N PRO A 295 -7.17 7.53 -28.12
CA PRO A 295 -6.28 7.03 -29.17
C PRO A 295 -5.74 5.63 -28.89
N MET A 296 -5.40 5.33 -27.64
CA MET A 296 -4.83 4.04 -27.24
C MET A 296 -5.88 2.92 -27.29
N LEU A 297 -7.08 3.19 -26.78
CA LEU A 297 -8.25 2.31 -26.92
C LEU A 297 -8.64 2.12 -28.39
N ALA A 298 -8.49 3.17 -29.22
CA ALA A 298 -8.79 3.09 -30.64
C ALA A 298 -7.86 2.13 -31.39
N ARG A 299 -6.57 2.14 -31.04
CA ARG A 299 -5.51 1.29 -31.62
C ARG A 299 -5.43 -0.11 -31.00
N GLY A 300 -6.06 -0.33 -29.84
CA GLY A 300 -5.97 -1.60 -29.11
C GLY A 300 -4.68 -1.76 -28.29
N GLU A 301 -3.96 -0.65 -28.09
CA GLU A 301 -2.72 -0.60 -27.28
C GLU A 301 -3.02 -0.63 -25.77
N LEU A 302 -4.27 -0.41 -25.36
CA LEU A 302 -4.71 -0.39 -23.98
C LEU A 302 -5.83 -1.41 -23.78
N HIS A 303 -5.60 -2.36 -22.88
CA HIS A 303 -6.61 -3.25 -22.33
C HIS A 303 -6.98 -2.79 -20.94
N CYS A 304 -8.26 -2.46 -20.72
CA CYS A 304 -8.70 -2.03 -19.40
C CYS A 304 -10.06 -2.58 -18.99
N ILE A 305 -10.24 -2.67 -17.68
CA ILE A 305 -11.49 -2.95 -16.99
C ILE A 305 -11.89 -1.64 -16.31
N GLY A 306 -13.10 -1.15 -16.57
CA GLY A 306 -13.63 0.03 -15.89
C GLY A 306 -14.69 -0.35 -14.86
N ALA A 307 -14.84 0.44 -13.79
CA ALA A 307 -16.01 0.41 -12.92
C ALA A 307 -16.65 1.80 -12.80
N THR A 308 -17.99 1.87 -12.77
CA THR A 308 -18.75 3.14 -12.65
C THR A 308 -20.19 2.86 -12.24
N THR A 309 -20.97 3.89 -11.90
CA THR A 309 -22.42 3.77 -11.69
C THR A 309 -23.18 3.83 -13.01
N PHE A 310 -24.46 3.42 -12.99
CA PHE A 310 -25.31 3.46 -14.17
C PHE A 310 -25.49 4.88 -14.73
N ASN A 311 -25.68 5.85 -13.84
CA ASN A 311 -25.91 7.24 -14.21
C ASN A 311 -24.69 7.87 -14.88
N GLU A 312 -23.50 7.65 -14.32
CA GLU A 312 -22.23 8.10 -14.88
C GLU A 312 -21.93 7.44 -16.22
N TYR A 313 -22.12 6.12 -16.34
CA TYR A 313 -21.92 5.41 -17.61
C TYR A 313 -22.77 6.03 -18.71
N ARG A 314 -24.06 6.25 -18.44
CA ARG A 314 -25.00 6.86 -19.37
C ARG A 314 -24.63 8.31 -19.71
N GLN A 315 -24.09 9.05 -18.75
CA GLN A 315 -23.75 10.46 -18.94
C GLN A 315 -22.45 10.66 -19.72
N TYR A 316 -21.43 9.84 -19.48
CA TYR A 316 -20.06 10.10 -19.91
C TYR A 316 -19.52 9.09 -20.93
N ILE A 317 -19.97 7.84 -20.90
CA ILE A 317 -19.43 6.77 -21.75
C ILE A 317 -20.40 6.46 -22.91
N GLU A 318 -21.68 6.24 -22.61
CA GLU A 318 -22.69 5.85 -23.62
C GLU A 318 -22.95 6.96 -24.64
N LYS A 319 -22.84 8.24 -24.24
CA LYS A 319 -23.01 9.38 -25.15
C LYS A 319 -21.83 9.56 -26.11
N ASP A 320 -20.65 9.03 -25.77
CA ASP A 320 -19.45 9.15 -26.59
C ASP A 320 -19.29 7.93 -27.51
N LYS A 321 -19.60 8.10 -28.80
CA LYS A 321 -19.52 7.05 -29.82
C LYS A 321 -18.13 6.43 -29.97
N ALA A 322 -17.05 7.13 -29.60
CA ALA A 322 -15.70 6.58 -29.67
C ALA A 322 -15.48 5.54 -28.55
N LEU A 323 -15.93 5.86 -27.34
CA LEU A 323 -15.78 5.01 -26.15
C LEU A 323 -16.79 3.85 -26.16
N GLU A 324 -18.04 4.11 -26.54
CA GLU A 324 -19.11 3.09 -26.65
C GLU A 324 -18.74 1.92 -27.60
N ARG A 325 -17.87 2.19 -28.58
CA ARG A 325 -17.37 1.18 -29.53
C ARG A 325 -16.18 0.39 -29.00
N ARG A 326 -15.60 0.76 -27.87
CA ARG A 326 -14.43 0.11 -27.24
C ARG A 326 -14.78 -0.60 -25.95
N PHE A 327 -15.82 -0.11 -25.26
CA PHE A 327 -16.30 -0.70 -24.02
C PHE A 327 -17.48 -1.66 -24.23
N GLN A 328 -17.56 -2.66 -23.36
CA GLN A 328 -18.68 -3.59 -23.25
C GLN A 328 -19.22 -3.55 -21.82
N ARG A 329 -20.50 -3.19 -21.68
CA ARG A 329 -21.16 -3.15 -20.37
C ARG A 329 -21.35 -4.56 -19.79
N ILE A 330 -21.13 -4.67 -18.48
CA ILE A 330 -21.48 -5.78 -17.60
C ILE A 330 -22.25 -5.17 -16.43
N GLN A 331 -23.49 -5.59 -16.24
CA GLN A 331 -24.30 -5.14 -15.12
C GLN A 331 -23.92 -5.96 -13.88
N VAL A 332 -23.70 -5.28 -12.76
CA VAL A 332 -23.38 -5.88 -11.47
C VAL A 332 -24.50 -5.48 -10.52
N ASP A 333 -25.37 -6.44 -10.26
CA ASP A 333 -26.51 -6.23 -9.38
C ASP A 333 -26.14 -6.49 -7.91
N GLU A 334 -26.90 -5.87 -7.01
CA GLU A 334 -26.85 -6.15 -5.58
C GLU A 334 -27.17 -7.64 -5.36
N PRO A 335 -26.34 -8.37 -4.58
CA PRO A 335 -26.58 -9.79 -4.31
C PRO A 335 -27.82 -9.96 -3.44
N SER A 336 -28.44 -11.14 -3.52
CA SER A 336 -29.55 -11.48 -2.62
C SER A 336 -29.07 -11.60 -1.17
N ILE A 337 -30.01 -11.64 -0.22
CA ILE A 337 -29.69 -11.90 1.19
C ILE A 337 -28.99 -13.27 1.35
N GLU A 338 -29.44 -14.29 0.60
CA GLU A 338 -28.87 -15.64 0.64
C GLU A 338 -27.43 -15.66 0.08
N ASP A 339 -27.18 -14.93 -1.01
CA ASP A 339 -25.85 -14.77 -1.58
C ASP A 339 -24.94 -13.99 -0.63
N THR A 340 -25.47 -12.93 0.01
CA THR A 340 -24.73 -12.15 1.02
C THR A 340 -24.33 -13.02 2.21
N ILE A 341 -25.22 -13.88 2.70
CA ILE A 341 -24.89 -14.83 3.77
C ILE A 341 -23.75 -15.76 3.32
N SER A 342 -23.77 -16.21 2.06
CA SER A 342 -22.70 -17.05 1.50
C SER A 342 -21.38 -16.30 1.38
N ILE A 343 -21.40 -15.04 0.98
CA ILE A 343 -20.24 -14.13 0.94
C ILE A 343 -19.65 -13.97 2.35
N LEU A 344 -20.48 -13.62 3.34
CA LEU A 344 -20.05 -13.45 4.73
C LEU A 344 -19.48 -14.74 5.33
N ARG A 345 -20.03 -15.90 4.98
CA ARG A 345 -19.48 -17.21 5.37
C ARG A 345 -18.11 -17.47 4.77
N GLY A 346 -17.89 -17.06 3.52
CA GLY A 346 -16.58 -17.16 2.86
C GLY A 346 -15.54 -16.21 3.44
N LEU A 347 -15.96 -15.04 3.91
CA LEU A 347 -15.08 -14.06 4.56
C LEU A 347 -14.87 -14.31 6.06
N LYS A 348 -15.66 -15.21 6.65
CA LYS A 348 -15.68 -15.48 8.10
C LYS A 348 -14.29 -15.74 8.68
N ASP A 349 -13.53 -16.67 8.09
CA ASP A 349 -12.22 -17.08 8.61
C ASP A 349 -11.22 -15.90 8.63
N ARG A 350 -11.28 -15.02 7.61
CA ARG A 350 -10.44 -13.81 7.51
C ARG A 350 -10.74 -12.83 8.65
N TYR A 351 -12.01 -12.49 8.87
CA TYR A 351 -12.41 -11.58 9.94
C TYR A 351 -12.14 -12.16 11.33
N GLU A 352 -12.41 -13.45 11.53
CA GLU A 352 -12.07 -14.13 12.79
C GLU A 352 -10.57 -14.11 13.07
N SER A 353 -9.73 -14.34 12.06
CA SER A 353 -8.27 -14.31 12.21
C SER A 353 -7.77 -12.89 12.49
N TYR A 354 -8.28 -11.89 11.75
CA TYR A 354 -7.86 -10.49 11.90
C TYR A 354 -8.18 -9.94 13.30
N HIS A 355 -9.45 -10.08 13.72
CA HIS A 355 -9.92 -9.58 15.01
C HIS A 355 -9.58 -10.50 16.17
N GLY A 356 -9.27 -11.79 15.92
CA GLY A 356 -9.06 -12.77 16.99
C GLY A 356 -10.35 -13.12 17.74
N VAL A 357 -11.49 -13.08 17.04
CA VAL A 357 -12.82 -13.40 17.60
C VAL A 357 -13.42 -14.63 16.93
N GLN A 358 -14.61 -15.03 17.37
CA GLN A 358 -15.38 -16.11 16.75
C GLN A 358 -16.77 -15.60 16.34
N ILE A 359 -17.07 -15.74 15.05
CA ILE A 359 -18.30 -15.26 14.44
C ILE A 359 -19.29 -16.42 14.35
N LYS A 360 -20.38 -16.32 15.11
CA LYS A 360 -21.47 -17.30 15.05
C LYS A 360 -22.22 -17.15 13.72
N ASP A 361 -22.65 -18.27 13.15
CA ASP A 361 -23.44 -18.25 11.89
C ASP A 361 -24.75 -17.45 12.04
N THR A 362 -25.35 -17.50 13.23
CA THR A 362 -26.53 -16.68 13.56
C THR A 362 -26.25 -15.17 13.46
N ALA A 363 -25.03 -14.73 13.77
CA ALA A 363 -24.64 -13.33 13.64
C ALA A 363 -24.49 -12.95 12.16
N ILE A 364 -23.94 -13.82 11.31
CA ILE A 364 -23.87 -13.63 9.86
C ILE A 364 -25.27 -13.46 9.26
N VAL A 365 -26.19 -14.37 9.60
CA VAL A 365 -27.58 -14.32 9.13
C VAL A 365 -28.27 -13.05 9.62
N ALA A 366 -28.06 -12.65 10.88
CA ALA A 366 -28.62 -11.43 11.42
C ALA A 366 -28.07 -10.18 10.69
N ALA A 367 -26.77 -10.12 10.46
CA ALA A 367 -26.12 -9.00 9.77
C ALA A 367 -26.69 -8.78 8.37
N ALA A 368 -26.81 -9.84 7.56
CA ALA A 368 -27.39 -9.75 6.22
C ALA A 368 -28.87 -9.29 6.25
N ASN A 369 -29.70 -9.86 7.13
CA ASN A 369 -31.12 -9.51 7.23
C ASN A 369 -31.36 -8.10 7.77
N LEU A 370 -30.66 -7.72 8.85
CA LEU A 370 -30.85 -6.42 9.51
C LEU A 370 -30.31 -5.29 8.65
N SER A 371 -29.12 -5.45 8.06
CA SER A 371 -28.55 -4.43 7.16
C SER A 371 -29.42 -4.24 5.90
N SER A 372 -29.91 -5.32 5.30
CA SER A 372 -30.86 -5.25 4.17
C SER A 372 -32.14 -4.49 4.53
N ARG A 373 -32.68 -4.72 5.74
CA ARG A 373 -33.95 -4.14 6.18
C ARG A 373 -33.86 -2.68 6.65
N TYR A 374 -32.80 -2.32 7.37
CA TYR A 374 -32.73 -1.05 8.10
C TYR A 374 -31.73 -0.05 7.52
N ILE A 375 -30.74 -0.50 6.73
CA ILE A 375 -29.77 0.37 6.06
C ILE A 375 -30.17 0.44 4.57
N THR A 376 -30.95 1.46 4.20
CA THR A 376 -31.58 1.58 2.88
C THR A 376 -30.80 2.42 1.88
N ASP A 377 -29.82 3.18 2.35
CA ASP A 377 -28.98 4.10 1.57
C ASP A 377 -27.66 3.46 1.06
N ARG A 378 -27.35 2.24 1.53
CA ARG A 378 -26.22 1.42 1.08
C ARG A 378 -26.69 0.08 0.52
N PHE A 379 -25.83 -0.56 -0.25
CA PHE A 379 -26.11 -1.81 -0.95
C PHE A 379 -25.36 -2.99 -0.32
N LEU A 380 -25.93 -4.19 -0.45
CA LEU A 380 -25.24 -5.44 -0.17
C LEU A 380 -24.14 -5.70 -1.23
N PRO A 381 -23.06 -6.42 -0.89
CA PRO A 381 -22.78 -6.99 0.43
C PRO A 381 -22.11 -6.01 1.40
N ASP A 382 -21.65 -4.84 0.94
CA ASP A 382 -20.86 -3.85 1.69
C ASP A 382 -21.42 -3.54 3.09
N LYS A 383 -22.68 -3.11 3.19
CA LYS A 383 -23.30 -2.78 4.49
C LYS A 383 -23.39 -3.95 5.48
N ALA A 384 -23.42 -5.19 4.99
CA ALA A 384 -23.48 -6.37 5.86
C ALA A 384 -22.08 -6.77 6.34
N ILE A 385 -21.08 -6.62 5.47
CA ILE A 385 -19.67 -6.82 5.79
C ILE A 385 -19.24 -5.80 6.86
N ASP A 386 -19.55 -4.53 6.65
CA ASP A 386 -19.26 -3.43 7.57
C ASP A 386 -19.86 -3.68 8.98
N LEU A 387 -21.11 -4.16 9.04
CA LEU A 387 -21.75 -4.48 10.32
C LEU A 387 -21.07 -5.65 11.06
N ILE A 388 -20.60 -6.66 10.32
CA ILE A 388 -19.81 -7.76 10.92
C ILE A 388 -18.47 -7.24 11.41
N ASP A 389 -17.79 -6.42 10.63
CA ASP A 389 -16.48 -5.85 10.97
C ASP A 389 -16.57 -4.98 12.23
N GLU A 390 -17.56 -4.08 12.29
CA GLU A 390 -17.83 -3.22 13.45
C GLU A 390 -18.16 -4.05 14.71
N ALA A 391 -18.98 -5.09 14.57
CA ALA A 391 -19.29 -5.99 15.68
C ALA A 391 -18.06 -6.77 16.17
N CYS A 392 -17.18 -7.21 15.26
CA CYS A 392 -15.93 -7.89 15.62
C CYS A 392 -14.95 -6.94 16.32
N ALA A 393 -14.81 -5.72 15.81
CA ALA A 393 -13.96 -4.69 16.42
C ALA A 393 -14.44 -4.33 17.83
N MET A 394 -15.76 -4.17 18.02
CA MET A 394 -16.35 -3.92 19.34
C MET A 394 -16.00 -5.03 20.34
N VAL A 395 -16.23 -6.29 19.97
CA VAL A 395 -15.91 -7.45 20.82
C VAL A 395 -14.41 -7.52 21.12
N ARG A 396 -13.55 -7.24 20.13
CA ARG A 396 -12.09 -7.24 20.35
C ARG A 396 -11.66 -6.17 21.35
N VAL A 397 -12.20 -4.96 21.24
CA VAL A 397 -11.91 -3.87 22.20
C VAL A 397 -12.33 -4.26 23.62
N GLU A 398 -13.50 -4.90 23.77
CA GLU A 398 -13.96 -5.41 25.07
C GLU A 398 -13.04 -6.51 25.63
N MET A 399 -12.54 -7.42 24.79
CA MET A 399 -11.63 -8.49 25.20
C MET A 399 -10.24 -7.99 25.60
N ASP A 400 -9.73 -6.95 24.93
CA ASP A 400 -8.43 -6.35 25.25
C ASP A 400 -8.48 -5.47 26.52
N SER A 401 -9.68 -4.99 26.85
CA SER A 401 -9.94 -4.12 28.00
C SER A 401 -10.05 -4.93 29.30
N MET A 402 -9.78 -4.27 30.43
CA MET A 402 -10.04 -4.84 31.73
C MET A 402 -11.56 -5.03 31.90
N PRO A 403 -12.02 -6.21 32.36
CA PRO A 403 -13.42 -6.44 32.68
C PRO A 403 -13.94 -5.38 33.65
N ILE A 404 -15.20 -4.95 33.47
CA ILE A 404 -15.83 -3.91 34.30
C ILE A 404 -15.73 -4.26 35.79
N GLU A 405 -15.96 -5.52 36.14
CA GLU A 405 -15.88 -6.02 37.53
C GLU A 405 -14.47 -5.82 38.12
N LEU A 406 -13.42 -6.07 37.33
CA LEU A 406 -12.03 -5.87 37.74
C LEU A 406 -11.66 -4.38 37.85
N ASP A 407 -12.12 -3.53 36.93
CA ASP A 407 -11.90 -2.08 36.98
C ASP A 407 -12.61 -1.46 38.20
N GLU A 408 -13.84 -1.88 38.49
CA GLU A 408 -14.58 -1.47 39.69
C GLU A 408 -13.87 -1.88 40.98
N MET A 409 -13.41 -3.14 41.07
CA MET A 409 -12.61 -3.61 42.22
C MET A 409 -11.31 -2.82 42.36
N THR A 410 -10.59 -2.59 41.26
CA THR A 410 -9.33 -1.82 41.24
C THR A 410 -9.54 -0.41 41.77
N ARG A 411 -10.60 0.28 41.31
CA ARG A 411 -10.95 1.62 41.78
C ARG A 411 -11.29 1.63 43.26
N LYS A 412 -12.05 0.62 43.73
CA LYS A 412 -12.46 0.53 45.14
C LYS A 412 -11.28 0.22 46.06
N ILE A 413 -10.39 -0.69 45.67
CA ILE A 413 -9.12 -0.96 46.38
C ILE A 413 -8.32 0.34 46.51
N ARG A 414 -8.14 1.08 45.42
CA ARG A 414 -7.40 2.34 45.43
C ARG A 414 -8.02 3.40 46.35
N GLN A 415 -9.35 3.49 46.40
CA GLN A 415 -10.04 4.40 47.32
C GLN A 415 -9.77 4.04 48.78
N LEU A 416 -9.89 2.75 49.13
CA LEU A 416 -9.65 2.26 50.48
C LEU A 416 -8.18 2.39 50.90
N GLU A 417 -7.22 2.20 49.97
CA GLU A 417 -5.80 2.44 50.23
C GLU A 417 -5.50 3.91 50.57
N ILE A 418 -6.14 4.85 49.86
CA ILE A 418 -6.01 6.28 50.15
C ILE A 418 -6.61 6.60 51.54
N GLU A 419 -7.78 6.02 51.85
CA GLU A 419 -8.43 6.15 53.17
C GLU A 419 -7.51 5.59 54.27
N GLU A 420 -6.94 4.39 54.11
CA GLU A 420 -6.01 3.77 55.07
C GLU A 420 -4.78 4.66 55.33
N ILE A 421 -4.18 5.22 54.28
CA ILE A 421 -3.01 6.10 54.40
C ILE A 421 -3.38 7.39 55.13
N SER A 422 -4.56 7.96 54.88
CA SER A 422 -5.01 9.18 55.53
C SER A 422 -5.25 9.01 57.05
N LEU A 423 -5.66 7.81 57.46
CA LEU A 423 -5.94 7.46 58.86
C LEU A 423 -4.71 6.89 59.60
N LYS A 424 -3.52 6.95 58.99
CA LYS A 424 -2.32 6.26 59.50
C LYS A 424 -1.71 6.92 60.74
N GLU A 425 -1.81 8.26 60.86
CA GLU A 425 -1.22 9.03 61.96
C GLU A 425 -2.17 9.28 63.13
N ASP A 426 -3.46 9.05 62.94
CA ASP A 426 -4.50 9.24 63.95
C ASP A 426 -4.56 8.06 64.94
N GLN A 427 -4.68 8.36 66.24
CA GLN A 427 -4.65 7.38 67.33
C GLN A 427 -5.94 7.28 68.14
N ASP A 428 -7.02 7.90 67.66
CA ASP A 428 -8.31 7.85 68.31
C ASP A 428 -8.93 6.44 68.16
N ASP A 429 -9.57 5.91 69.22
CA ASP A 429 -10.14 4.55 69.22
C ASP A 429 -11.06 4.28 68.02
N ARG A 430 -11.89 5.26 67.62
CA ARG A 430 -12.77 5.15 66.45
C ARG A 430 -12.01 5.06 65.12
N THR A 431 -10.86 5.72 65.02
CA THR A 431 -10.02 5.71 63.83
C THR A 431 -9.25 4.40 63.73
N LEU A 432 -8.85 3.82 64.87
CA LEU A 432 -8.26 2.48 64.94
C LEU A 432 -9.26 1.42 64.48
N ASP A 433 -10.49 1.44 64.99
CA ASP A 433 -11.56 0.51 64.59
C ASP A 433 -11.85 0.61 63.09
N ARG A 434 -12.04 1.83 62.56
CA ARG A 434 -12.29 2.06 61.12
C ARG A 434 -11.12 1.59 60.25
N ARG A 435 -9.89 1.79 60.69
CA ARG A 435 -8.70 1.34 59.96
C ARG A 435 -8.62 -0.18 59.90
N ASP A 436 -9.01 -0.87 60.97
CA ASP A 436 -9.03 -2.32 61.00
C ASP A 436 -10.15 -2.88 60.09
N GLU A 437 -11.32 -2.24 60.04
CA GLU A 437 -12.37 -2.54 59.04
C GLU A 437 -11.87 -2.36 57.60
N ILE A 438 -11.18 -1.25 57.31
CA ILE A 438 -10.64 -0.97 55.97
C ILE A 438 -9.61 -2.01 55.56
N LYS A 439 -8.76 -2.47 56.49
CA LYS A 439 -7.78 -3.52 56.22
C LYS A 439 -8.45 -4.85 55.89
N GLU A 440 -9.48 -5.23 56.63
CA GLU A 440 -10.25 -6.45 56.35
C GLU A 440 -10.95 -6.35 54.98
N GLU A 441 -11.56 -5.21 54.65
CA GLU A 441 -12.19 -4.98 53.35
C GLU A 441 -11.16 -5.00 52.21
N LEU A 442 -9.96 -4.41 52.42
CA LEU A 442 -8.85 -4.43 51.47
C LEU A 442 -8.31 -5.84 51.24
N GLU A 443 -8.13 -6.65 52.29
CA GLU A 443 -7.66 -8.03 52.14
C GLU A 443 -8.64 -8.86 51.31
N ASN A 444 -9.94 -8.77 51.62
CA ASN A 444 -10.98 -9.51 50.89
C ASN A 444 -11.07 -9.04 49.42
N LEU A 445 -11.08 -7.72 49.17
CA LEU A 445 -11.12 -7.19 47.81
C LEU A 445 -9.87 -7.54 47.01
N ARG A 446 -8.68 -7.51 47.63
CA ARG A 446 -7.42 -7.92 46.96
C ARG A 446 -7.43 -9.39 46.62
N GLU A 447 -7.93 -10.25 47.50
CA GLU A 447 -8.04 -11.69 47.22
C GLU A 447 -8.98 -11.94 46.03
N GLN A 448 -10.19 -11.36 46.05
CA GLN A 448 -11.15 -11.47 44.95
C GLN A 448 -10.60 -10.90 43.64
N HIS A 449 -9.97 -9.73 43.70
CA HIS A 449 -9.32 -9.10 42.55
C HIS A 449 -8.23 -10.02 41.97
N ASN A 450 -7.36 -10.58 42.81
CA ASN A 450 -6.27 -11.44 42.33
C ASN A 450 -6.78 -12.71 41.66
N VAL A 451 -7.86 -13.31 42.19
CA VAL A 451 -8.49 -14.49 41.56
C VAL A 451 -9.05 -14.13 40.18
N LEU A 452 -9.83 -13.05 40.08
CA LEU A 452 -10.42 -12.60 38.81
C LEU A 452 -9.35 -12.14 37.81
N ALA A 453 -8.32 -11.42 38.27
CA ALA A 453 -7.22 -10.95 37.45
C ALA A 453 -6.42 -12.11 36.88
N HIS A 454 -6.11 -13.11 37.71
CA HIS A 454 -5.42 -14.32 37.24
C HIS A 454 -6.26 -15.10 36.24
N GLN A 455 -7.56 -15.26 36.48
CA GLN A 455 -8.45 -15.91 35.51
C GLN A 455 -8.47 -15.16 34.18
N TRP A 456 -8.61 -13.83 34.22
CA TRP A 456 -8.58 -12.98 33.02
C TRP A 456 -7.25 -13.08 32.27
N GLU A 457 -6.11 -13.07 32.96
CA GLU A 457 -4.79 -13.26 32.36
C GLU A 457 -4.67 -14.60 31.64
N VAL A 458 -5.14 -15.69 32.26
CA VAL A 458 -5.12 -17.04 31.66
C VAL A 458 -6.04 -17.11 30.43
N GLU A 459 -7.24 -16.56 30.51
CA GLU A 459 -8.18 -16.52 29.39
C GLU A 459 -7.63 -15.68 28.23
N LYS A 460 -7.02 -14.54 28.53
CA LYS A 460 -6.39 -13.66 27.53
C LYS A 460 -5.21 -14.34 26.84
N GLU A 461 -4.33 -15.00 27.59
CA GLU A 461 -3.21 -15.74 27.02
C GLU A 461 -3.68 -16.86 26.08
N ALA A 462 -4.71 -17.61 26.48
CA ALA A 462 -5.30 -18.66 25.64
C ALA A 462 -5.89 -18.10 24.34
N LEU A 463 -6.54 -16.92 24.40
CA LEU A 463 -7.09 -16.23 23.24
C LEU A 463 -6.00 -15.75 22.27
N ASP A 464 -4.92 -15.16 22.80
CA ASP A 464 -3.80 -14.69 21.98
C ASP A 464 -3.08 -15.87 21.29
N GLN A 465 -2.91 -17.00 21.99
CA GLN A 465 -2.40 -18.23 21.39
C GLN A 465 -3.33 -18.77 20.29
N SER A 466 -4.64 -18.76 20.53
CA SER A 466 -5.63 -19.17 19.52
C SER A 466 -5.56 -18.28 18.27
N LYS A 467 -5.41 -16.96 18.44
CA LYS A 467 -5.24 -16.02 17.33
C LYS A 467 -3.98 -16.33 16.51
N ALA A 468 -2.83 -16.50 17.17
CA ALA A 468 -1.58 -16.83 16.49
C ALA A 468 -1.69 -18.14 15.69
N ASN A 469 -2.39 -19.14 16.24
CA ASN A 469 -2.63 -20.40 15.55
C ASN A 469 -3.54 -20.24 14.32
N LYS A 470 -4.59 -19.41 14.39
CA LYS A 470 -5.45 -19.09 13.23
C LYS A 470 -4.67 -18.38 12.13
N GLU A 471 -3.84 -17.39 12.47
CA GLU A 471 -3.01 -16.68 11.49
C GLU A 471 -2.02 -17.64 10.79
N ASN A 472 -1.42 -18.56 11.54
CA ASN A 472 -0.52 -19.57 10.97
C ASN A 472 -1.27 -20.55 10.07
N LEU A 473 -2.50 -20.94 10.42
CA LEU A 473 -3.34 -21.79 9.59
C LEU A 473 -3.70 -21.12 8.26
N GLU A 474 -4.08 -19.84 8.28
CA GLU A 474 -4.39 -19.08 7.05
C GLU A 474 -3.16 -18.95 6.14
N LYS A 475 -1.98 -18.66 6.72
CA LYS A 475 -0.72 -18.66 5.96
C LYS A 475 -0.42 -20.02 5.33
N ALA A 476 -0.64 -21.11 6.07
CA ALA A 476 -0.42 -22.46 5.56
C ALA A 476 -1.41 -22.84 4.44
N LYS A 477 -2.69 -22.43 4.54
CA LYS A 477 -3.68 -22.63 3.46
C LYS A 477 -3.26 -21.91 2.18
N LEU A 478 -2.79 -20.67 2.29
CA LEU A 478 -2.31 -19.90 1.14
C LEU A 478 -1.08 -20.57 0.49
N GLN A 479 -0.11 -21.00 1.29
CA GLN A 479 1.08 -21.71 0.80
C GLN A 479 0.71 -23.02 0.09
N LEU A 480 -0.30 -23.74 0.60
CA LEU A 480 -0.81 -24.95 -0.05
C LEU A 480 -1.40 -24.63 -1.43
N GLU A 481 -2.21 -23.58 -1.55
CA GLU A 481 -2.79 -23.18 -2.85
C GLU A 481 -1.70 -22.76 -3.84
N GLN A 482 -0.69 -22.02 -3.41
CA GLN A 482 0.46 -21.66 -4.25
C GLN A 482 1.21 -22.90 -4.73
N ALA A 483 1.56 -23.81 -3.81
CA ALA A 483 2.31 -25.03 -4.15
C ALA A 483 1.53 -25.97 -5.09
N GLN A 484 0.19 -25.98 -5.01
CA GLN A 484 -0.65 -26.72 -5.94
C GLN A 484 -0.67 -26.12 -7.35
N ASN A 485 -0.46 -24.81 -7.49
CA ASN A 485 -0.42 -24.12 -8.78
C ASN A 485 0.96 -24.22 -9.45
N ASP A 486 2.04 -24.31 -8.65
CA ASP A 486 3.42 -24.45 -9.13
C ASP A 486 3.77 -25.88 -9.60
N ALA A 487 2.96 -26.88 -9.20
CA ALA A 487 3.14 -28.30 -9.51
C ALA A 487 2.40 -28.71 -10.79
#